data_AF-A0A1X7V1C9-F1
#
_entry.id   AF-A0A1X7V1C9-F1
#
_cell.length_a   1.000
_cell.length_b   1.000
_cell.length_c   1.000
_cell.angle_alpha   90.00
_cell.angle_beta   90.00
_cell.angle_gamma   90.00
#
_symmetry.space_group_name_H-M   'P 1'
#
loop_
_entity.id
_entity.type
_entity.pdbx_description
1 polymer ?
#
loop_
_entity_poly.entity_id
_entity_poly.type
_entity_poly.pdbx_seq_one_letter_code
_entity_poly.pdbx_strand_id
1 'polypeptide(L)'
;MENALERRNRLIAEIAKKGCSVKEIQRFNTVVYVTSVRQIQRVLKHYGLSKKPRQESASCAIKQAIQNELEGPGSLVGYRGMWHKLKHSYQLTILHD
;
A
#
# COMPACT_ATOMS: atom_id res chain seq x y z
N MET A 1 25.52 11.66 -22.14
CA MET A 1 24.94 12.83 -21.42
C MET A 1 23.73 12.35 -20.66
N GLU A 2 23.67 12.56 -19.34
CA GLU A 2 22.54 12.12 -18.52
C GLU A 2 21.30 13.00 -18.81
N ASN A 3 20.22 12.36 -19.25
CA ASN A 3 18.98 13.02 -19.64
C ASN A 3 18.27 13.62 -18.40
N ALA A 4 17.63 14.78 -18.53
CA ALA A 4 16.87 15.42 -17.45
C ALA A 4 15.83 14.48 -16.81
N LEU A 5 15.24 13.58 -17.60
CA LEU A 5 14.30 12.57 -17.11
C LEU A 5 14.97 11.51 -16.22
N GLU A 6 16.20 11.11 -16.56
CA GLU A 6 16.97 10.13 -15.77
C GLU A 6 17.36 10.71 -14.42
N ARG A 7 17.80 11.98 -14.39
CA ARG A 7 18.10 12.70 -13.13
C ARG A 7 16.88 12.76 -12.22
N ARG A 8 15.71 13.15 -12.77
CA ARG A 8 14.45 13.16 -12.02
C ARG A 8 14.13 11.78 -11.45
N ASN A 9 14.27 10.72 -12.25
CA ASN A 9 13.95 9.36 -11.82
C ASN A 9 14.90 8.86 -10.72
N ARG A 10 16.19 9.21 -10.80
CA ARG A 10 17.18 8.92 -9.74
C ARG A 10 16.82 9.65 -8.45
N LEU A 11 16.47 10.93 -8.53
CA LEU A 11 16.06 11.73 -7.36
C LEU A 11 14.80 11.15 -6.69
N ILE A 12 13.82 10.68 -7.46
CA ILE A 12 12.65 9.95 -6.92
C ILE A 12 13.09 8.71 -6.14
N ALA A 13 14.01 7.92 -6.71
CA ALA A 13 14.49 6.70 -6.09
C ALA A 13 15.29 6.98 -4.80
N GLU A 14 16.14 8.01 -4.78
CA GLU A 14 16.91 8.39 -3.60
C GLU A 14 16.01 8.87 -2.45
N ILE A 15 15.03 9.73 -2.74
CA ILE A 15 14.09 10.20 -1.72
C ILE A 15 13.26 9.03 -1.18
N ALA A 16 12.85 8.09 -2.04
CA ALA A 16 12.12 6.91 -1.60
C ALA A 16 12.97 5.99 -0.71
N LYS A 17 14.27 5.82 -1.00
CA LYS A 17 15.20 5.07 -0.14
C LYS A 17 15.35 5.68 1.25
N LYS A 18 15.13 6.99 1.41
CA LYS A 18 15.09 7.68 2.71
C LYS A 18 13.79 7.46 3.49
N GLY A 19 12.85 6.67 2.97
CA GLY A 19 11.60 6.29 3.65
C GLY A 19 10.42 7.23 3.39
N CYS A 20 10.56 8.22 2.51
CA CYS A 20 9.47 9.15 2.21
C CYS A 20 8.30 8.47 1.47
N SER A 21 7.09 8.89 1.81
CA SER A 21 5.87 8.52 1.10
C SER A 21 5.78 9.15 -0.30
N VAL A 22 4.93 8.59 -1.17
CA VAL A 22 4.72 9.11 -2.53
C VAL A 22 4.26 10.58 -2.53
N LYS A 23 3.44 10.99 -1.56
CA LYS A 23 2.98 12.38 -1.42
C LYS A 23 4.12 13.31 -1.01
N GLU A 24 5.02 12.86 -0.15
CA GLU A 24 6.21 13.63 0.24
C GLU A 24 7.18 13.74 -0.92
N ILE A 25 7.45 12.64 -1.63
CA ILE A 25 8.25 12.65 -2.86
C ILE A 25 7.68 13.67 -3.86
N GLN A 26 6.36 13.68 -4.06
CA GLN A 26 5.73 14.64 -4.95
C GLN A 26 5.99 16.09 -4.52
N ARG A 27 5.77 16.40 -3.24
CA ARG A 27 6.00 17.76 -2.70
C ARG A 27 7.44 18.22 -2.91
N PHE A 28 8.42 17.37 -2.61
CA PHE A 28 9.84 17.70 -2.81
C PHE A 28 10.20 17.84 -4.29
N ASN A 29 9.64 16.99 -5.15
CA ASN A 29 9.98 16.97 -6.56
C ASN A 29 9.34 18.13 -7.33
N THR A 30 8.17 18.61 -6.92
CA THR A 30 7.43 19.69 -7.61
C THR A 30 8.20 21.01 -7.64
N VAL A 31 9.17 21.20 -6.73
CA VAL A 31 10.07 22.36 -6.71
C VAL A 31 10.95 22.43 -7.97
N VAL A 32 11.27 21.28 -8.59
CA VAL A 32 12.20 21.19 -9.73
C VAL A 32 11.55 20.56 -10.96
N TYR A 33 10.64 19.61 -10.78
CA TYR A 33 9.96 18.90 -11.85
C TYR A 33 8.47 18.70 -11.52
N VAL A 34 7.58 19.18 -12.40
CA VAL A 34 6.15 18.88 -12.32
C VAL A 34 5.96 17.37 -12.54
N THR A 35 5.66 16.65 -11.46
CA THR A 35 5.56 15.19 -11.49
C THR A 35 4.25 14.72 -10.86
N SER A 36 3.47 13.94 -11.60
CA SER A 36 2.25 13.32 -11.08
C SER A 36 2.56 12.17 -10.13
N VAL A 37 1.66 11.89 -9.20
CA VAL A 37 1.71 10.71 -8.31
C VAL A 37 1.89 9.41 -9.11
N ARG A 38 1.19 9.28 -10.25
CA ARG A 38 1.25 8.10 -11.12
C ARG A 38 2.64 7.90 -11.73
N GLN A 39 3.31 8.99 -12.13
CA GLN A 39 4.68 8.92 -12.64
C GLN A 39 5.65 8.48 -11.55
N ILE A 40 5.54 9.02 -10.34
CA ILE A 40 6.36 8.60 -9.19
C ILE A 40 6.16 7.11 -8.92
N GLN A 41 4.91 6.63 -8.86
CA GLN A 41 4.62 5.20 -8.68
C GLN A 41 5.22 4.31 -9.79
N ARG A 42 5.16 4.75 -11.05
CA ARG A 42 5.80 4.03 -12.17
C ARG A 42 7.31 3.93 -12.00
N VAL A 43 7.96 5.03 -11.62
CA VAL A 43 9.40 5.06 -11.34
C VAL A 43 9.71 4.13 -10.17
N LEU A 44 9.02 4.26 -9.04
CA LEU A 44 9.25 3.38 -7.88
C LEU A 44 9.06 1.90 -8.22
N LYS A 45 8.06 1.56 -9.04
CA LYS A 45 7.88 0.18 -9.54
C LYS A 45 9.06 -0.28 -10.39
N HIS A 46 9.52 0.56 -11.33
CA HIS A 46 10.67 0.26 -12.19
C HIS A 46 11.96 0.02 -11.37
N TYR A 47 12.15 0.75 -10.28
CA TYR A 47 13.30 0.58 -9.38
C TYR A 47 13.09 -0.47 -8.27
N GLY A 48 11.97 -1.20 -8.25
CA GLY A 48 11.66 -2.15 -7.18
C GLY A 48 11.45 -1.51 -5.79
N LEU A 49 11.26 -0.19 -5.74
CA LEU A 49 11.04 0.62 -4.53
C LEU A 49 9.56 0.85 -4.23
N SER A 50 8.66 0.19 -4.97
CA SER A 50 7.25 0.17 -4.56
C SER A 50 7.16 -0.48 -3.19
N LYS A 51 6.32 0.08 -2.30
CA LYS A 51 5.98 -0.60 -1.06
C LYS A 51 5.58 -2.04 -1.39
N LYS A 52 6.12 -3.00 -0.63
CA LYS A 52 5.78 -4.41 -0.78
C LYS A 52 4.25 -4.55 -0.79
N PRO A 53 3.69 -5.44 -1.61
CA PRO A 53 2.28 -5.79 -1.48
C PRO A 53 2.00 -6.12 -0.03
N ARG A 54 0.89 -5.60 0.49
CA ARG A 54 0.48 -5.83 1.87
C ARG A 54 0.43 -7.34 2.05
N GLN A 55 1.23 -7.89 2.96
CA GLN A 55 1.22 -9.34 3.18
C GLN A 55 -0.13 -9.71 3.78
N GLU A 56 -0.74 -10.76 3.24
CA GLU A 56 -1.93 -11.32 3.84
C GLU A 56 -1.61 -11.81 5.26
N SER A 57 -2.55 -11.60 6.16
CA SER A 57 -2.46 -12.11 7.52
C SER A 57 -2.45 -13.65 7.49
N ALA A 58 -1.87 -14.27 8.53
CA ALA A 58 -1.81 -15.72 8.60
C ALA A 58 -3.20 -16.35 8.47
N SER A 59 -3.33 -17.40 7.65
CA SER A 59 -4.61 -18.04 7.35
C SER A 59 -5.30 -18.58 8.61
N CYS A 60 -4.54 -19.02 9.62
CA CYS A 60 -5.07 -19.44 10.91
C CYS A 60 -5.77 -18.29 11.66
N ALA A 61 -5.16 -17.10 11.67
CA ALA A 61 -5.72 -15.91 12.31
C ALA A 61 -7.01 -15.44 11.61
N ILE A 62 -7.03 -15.49 10.27
CA ILE A 62 -8.23 -15.16 9.48
C ILE A 62 -9.37 -16.14 9.79
N LYS A 63 -9.09 -17.45 9.76
CA LYS A 63 -10.10 -18.49 10.07
C LYS A 63 -10.65 -18.34 11.49
N GLN A 64 -9.77 -18.10 12.47
CA GLN A 64 -10.18 -17.91 13.85
C GLN A 64 -11.08 -16.68 14.01
N ALA A 65 -10.72 -15.55 13.40
CA ALA A 65 -11.53 -14.34 13.46
C ALA A 65 -12.90 -14.51 12.77
N ILE A 66 -12.94 -15.24 11.64
CA ILE A 66 -14.21 -15.59 10.97
C ILE A 66 -15.07 -16.46 11.89
N GLN A 67 -14.49 -17.47 12.52
CA GLN A 67 -15.22 -18.35 13.44
C GLN A 67 -15.81 -17.58 14.61
N ASN A 68 -14.99 -16.73 15.26
CA ASN A 68 -15.44 -15.87 16.36
C ASN A 68 -16.60 -14.94 15.95
N GLU A 69 -16.56 -14.40 14.73
CA GLU A 69 -17.64 -13.56 14.21
C GLU A 69 -18.90 -14.37 13.88
N LEU A 70 -18.76 -15.57 13.34
CA LEU A 70 -19.89 -16.46 13.04
C LEU A 70 -20.60 -16.96 14.30
N GLU A 71 -19.86 -17.20 15.38
CA GLU A 71 -20.41 -17.57 16.69
C GLU A 71 -20.99 -16.37 17.45
N GLY A 72 -20.67 -15.15 16.99
CA GLY A 72 -21.04 -13.91 17.64
C GLY A 72 -21.94 -13.00 16.78
N PRO A 73 -21.85 -11.68 16.98
CA PRO A 73 -22.68 -10.69 16.29
C PRO A 73 -22.33 -10.55 14.79
N GLY A 74 -21.29 -11.22 14.31
CA GLY A 74 -20.89 -11.25 12.91
C GLY A 74 -21.79 -12.13 12.03
N SER A 75 -22.50 -13.08 12.61
CA SER A 75 -23.47 -13.96 11.93
C SER A 75 -24.58 -13.21 11.18
N LEU A 76 -24.93 -12.00 11.65
CA LEU A 76 -26.05 -11.21 11.11
C LEU A 76 -25.63 -10.17 10.05
N VAL A 77 -24.33 -9.94 9.86
CA VAL A 77 -23.83 -8.76 9.11
C VAL A 77 -23.47 -9.09 7.66
N GLY A 78 -23.57 -10.36 7.27
CA GLY A 78 -23.20 -10.86 5.95
C GLY A 78 -21.72 -10.67 5.61
N TYR A 79 -21.33 -11.06 4.40
CA TYR A 79 -19.93 -11.02 3.96
C TYR A 79 -19.29 -9.63 4.05
N ARG A 80 -19.98 -8.58 3.58
CA ARG A 80 -19.45 -7.21 3.58
C ARG A 80 -19.20 -6.69 5.00
N GLY A 81 -20.15 -6.88 5.91
CA GLY A 81 -20.00 -6.46 7.30
C GLY A 81 -18.86 -7.21 8.00
N MET A 82 -18.78 -8.53 7.77
CA MET A 82 -17.69 -9.35 8.29
C MET A 82 -16.33 -8.91 7.75
N TRP A 83 -16.21 -8.62 6.46
CA TRP A 83 -14.98 -8.09 5.87
C TRP A 83 -14.53 -6.77 6.53
N HIS A 84 -15.48 -5.87 6.79
CA HIS A 84 -15.18 -4.63 7.53
C HIS A 84 -14.68 -4.92 8.95
N LYS A 85 -15.34 -5.82 9.69
CA LYS A 85 -14.88 -6.19 11.05
C LYS A 85 -13.50 -6.82 11.04
N LEU A 86 -13.23 -7.77 10.14
CA LEU A 86 -11.91 -8.40 10.00
C LEU A 86 -10.82 -7.35 9.74
N LYS A 87 -11.11 -6.37 8.88
CA LYS A 87 -10.17 -5.31 8.53
C LYS A 87 -9.97 -4.27 9.63
N HIS A 88 -11.04 -3.85 10.32
CA HIS A 88 -11.01 -2.71 11.23
C HIS A 88 -10.91 -3.10 12.70
N SER A 89 -11.62 -4.15 13.11
CA SER A 89 -11.64 -4.64 14.49
C SER A 89 -10.49 -5.61 14.75
N TYR A 90 -10.29 -6.60 13.86
CA TYR A 90 -9.21 -7.59 13.99
C TYR A 90 -7.90 -7.14 13.33
N GLN A 91 -7.90 -6.01 12.63
CA GLN A 91 -6.74 -5.43 11.93
C GLN A 91 -6.08 -6.41 10.93
N LEU A 92 -6.84 -7.38 10.43
CA LEU A 92 -6.35 -8.37 9.49
C LEU A 92 -6.26 -7.79 8.09
N THR A 93 -5.20 -8.18 7.38
CA THR A 93 -5.07 -7.94 5.95
C THR A 93 -5.56 -9.18 5.24
N ILE A 94 -6.64 -9.05 4.47
CA ILE A 94 -7.16 -10.09 3.60
C ILE A 94 -6.95 -9.58 2.18
N LEU A 95 -6.21 -10.33 1.37
CA LEU A 95 -6.05 -9.99 -0.03
C LEU A 95 -7.29 -10.48 -0.78
N HIS A 96 -7.78 -9.68 -1.72
CA HIS A 96 -8.76 -10.18 -2.69
C HIS A 96 -7.98 -10.86 -3.79
N ASP A 97 -8.33 -12.11 -4.08
CA ASP A 97 -7.98 -12.79 -5.34
C ASP A 97 -8.61 -12.06 -6.54
#